data_AF-A0A8X7ML48-F1
#
_entry.id   AF-A0A8X7ML48-F1
#
_cell.length_a   1.000
_cell.length_b   1.000
_cell.length_c   1.000
_cell.angle_alpha   90.00
_cell.angle_beta   90.00
_cell.angle_gamma   90.00
#
_symmetry.space_group_name_H-M   'P 1'
#
loop_
_entity.id
_entity.type
_entity.pdbx_description
1 polymer ?
#
loop_
_entity_poly.entity_id
_entity_poly.type
_entity_poly.pdbx_seq_one_letter_code
_entity_poly.pdbx_strand_id
1 'polypeptide(L)'
;MKVLVPALASLLVLLHSTSAQIPVTNTYNPPPASFGLNKSAPQWNNVLGNSLFFYDAQRAGKLPANFRVQWRNDSVLQDGQDVKLDLSSGLFDAGNMIKVTLPLSWTMSHIMWSATLYGRGFESSSQTAYLDEVLRNGLDWLLEATSVNTSIVVQVGTTQDNYWGGDLSIPKSRPSYIVSAEKPGTDVVASVAAAFAAGYLLYSGTALPLRANGDNKGGSVPSSLQNVTYAQTLLTRAQSLYAFAQTAQPQQVAQRVVPALDDSYPSSDWRDKLAYAGAMLTLATGDGVVANQTLQQ
;
A
#
# COMPACT_ATOMS: atom_id res chain seq x y z
N MET A 1 0.85 -46.66 -31.38
CA MET A 1 1.38 -45.66 -30.42
C MET A 1 1.16 -44.28 -31.00
N LYS A 2 0.11 -43.57 -30.58
CA LYS A 2 -0.06 -42.14 -30.87
C LYS A 2 0.42 -41.38 -29.65
N VAL A 3 1.50 -40.63 -29.80
CA VAL A 3 2.06 -39.75 -28.77
C VAL A 3 1.09 -38.57 -28.61
N LEU A 4 0.44 -38.48 -27.45
CA LEU A 4 -0.30 -37.28 -27.04
C LEU A 4 0.71 -36.22 -26.64
N VAL A 5 0.82 -35.16 -27.44
CA VAL A 5 1.44 -33.90 -27.05
C VAL A 5 0.49 -33.21 -26.05
N PRO A 6 0.94 -32.81 -24.84
CA PRO A 6 0.06 -32.06 -23.95
C PRO A 6 -0.12 -30.66 -24.53
N ALA A 7 -1.37 -30.22 -24.61
CA ALA A 7 -1.72 -28.86 -24.94
C ALA A 7 -1.07 -27.90 -23.94
N LEU A 8 -0.34 -26.89 -24.43
CA LEU A 8 0.03 -25.73 -23.61
C LEU A 8 -1.26 -25.09 -23.12
N ALA A 9 -1.55 -25.22 -21.83
CA ALA A 9 -2.52 -24.37 -21.17
C ALA A 9 -1.93 -22.95 -21.14
N SER A 10 -2.38 -22.08 -22.04
CA SER A 10 -2.15 -20.64 -21.93
C SER A 10 -2.73 -20.18 -20.60
N LEU A 11 -1.86 -19.88 -19.65
CA LEU A 11 -2.23 -19.28 -18.37
C LEU A 11 -2.74 -17.87 -18.68
N LEU A 12 -4.06 -17.69 -18.77
CA LEU A 12 -4.66 -16.37 -18.75
C LEU A 12 -4.31 -15.77 -17.37
N VAL A 13 -3.38 -14.83 -17.34
CA VAL A 13 -3.21 -13.96 -16.17
C VAL A 13 -4.49 -13.15 -16.08
N LEU A 14 -5.38 -13.52 -15.17
CA LEU A 14 -6.54 -12.71 -14.83
C LEU A 14 -6.00 -11.42 -14.23
N LEU A 15 -6.21 -10.29 -14.92
CA LEU A 15 -5.92 -8.97 -14.37
C LEU A 15 -6.79 -8.77 -13.14
N HIS A 16 -6.19 -8.78 -11.96
CA HIS A 16 -6.88 -8.56 -10.70
C HIS A 16 -7.22 -7.08 -10.59
N SER A 17 -8.51 -6.77 -10.75
CA SER A 17 -9.01 -5.43 -10.43
C SER A 17 -9.06 -5.29 -8.92
N THR A 18 -8.38 -4.28 -8.37
CA THR A 18 -8.44 -3.93 -6.94
C THR A 18 -9.90 -3.67 -6.55
N SER A 19 -10.41 -4.34 -5.53
CA SER A 19 -11.84 -4.33 -5.20
C SER A 19 -12.09 -3.61 -3.88
N ALA A 20 -12.48 -2.34 -3.97
CA ALA A 20 -13.03 -1.62 -2.84
C ALA A 20 -14.42 -2.15 -2.50
N GLN A 21 -14.72 -2.27 -1.21
CA GLN A 21 -15.98 -2.82 -0.74
C GLN A 21 -17.07 -1.74 -0.62
N ILE A 22 -16.69 -0.48 -0.41
CA ILE A 22 -17.65 0.61 -0.23
C ILE A 22 -17.95 1.24 -1.60
N PRO A 23 -19.19 1.18 -2.10
CA PRO A 23 -19.53 1.82 -3.35
C PRO A 23 -19.52 3.35 -3.22
N VAL A 24 -18.99 4.03 -4.22
CA VAL A 24 -19.10 5.49 -4.36
C VAL A 24 -20.55 5.84 -4.74
N THR A 25 -21.26 6.51 -3.84
CA THR A 25 -22.65 6.95 -4.07
C THR A 25 -22.74 8.38 -4.62
N ASN A 26 -21.79 9.24 -4.25
CA ASN A 26 -21.69 10.63 -4.73
C ASN A 26 -20.26 10.90 -5.18
N THR A 27 -20.09 11.34 -6.42
CA THR A 27 -18.74 11.62 -6.93
C THR A 27 -18.18 12.91 -6.34
N TYR A 28 -17.11 12.82 -5.54
CA TYR A 28 -16.36 13.99 -5.10
C TYR A 28 -15.49 14.50 -6.24
N ASN A 29 -15.64 15.78 -6.56
CA ASN A 29 -14.77 16.52 -7.46
C ASN A 29 -14.12 17.67 -6.68
N PRO A 30 -12.79 17.86 -6.78
CA PRO A 30 -12.13 19.01 -6.19
C PRO A 30 -12.80 20.32 -6.60
N PRO A 31 -13.00 21.28 -5.67
CA PRO A 31 -13.54 22.58 -6.03
C PRO A 31 -12.55 23.33 -6.95
N PRO A 32 -13.02 24.30 -7.75
CA PRO A 32 -12.13 25.14 -8.56
C PRO A 32 -11.07 25.84 -7.70
N ALA A 33 -9.88 26.05 -8.26
CA ALA A 33 -8.75 26.65 -7.54
C ALA A 33 -9.08 28.00 -6.85
N SER A 34 -10.02 28.78 -7.42
CA SER A 34 -10.51 30.04 -6.87
C SER A 34 -11.19 29.91 -5.49
N PHE A 35 -11.63 28.72 -5.07
CA PHE A 35 -12.25 28.47 -3.77
C PHE A 35 -11.23 28.36 -2.62
N GLY A 36 -9.95 28.10 -2.90
CA GLY A 36 -8.91 27.97 -1.87
C GLY A 36 -8.67 29.24 -1.04
N LEU A 37 -9.18 30.38 -1.49
CA LEU A 37 -9.01 31.69 -0.85
C LEU A 37 -10.07 32.01 0.23
N ASN A 38 -11.12 31.20 0.38
CA ASN A 38 -12.25 31.50 1.26
C ASN A 38 -12.22 30.75 2.60
N LYS A 39 -11.82 31.42 3.70
CA LYS A 39 -11.78 30.86 5.07
C LYS A 39 -13.17 30.35 5.53
N SER A 40 -13.36 29.03 5.66
CA SER A 40 -14.56 28.42 6.29
C SER A 40 -14.38 26.92 6.58
N ALA A 41 -15.16 26.33 7.51
CA ALA A 41 -15.13 24.89 7.86
C ALA A 41 -15.24 23.88 6.67
N PRO A 42 -15.97 24.16 5.56
CA PRO A 42 -15.90 23.38 4.31
C PRO A 42 -14.47 23.15 3.78
N GLN A 43 -13.50 23.98 4.15
CA GLN A 43 -12.12 23.83 3.72
C GLN A 43 -11.50 22.51 4.20
N TRP A 44 -11.80 22.02 5.41
CA TRP A 44 -11.19 20.77 5.90
C TRP A 44 -11.74 19.53 5.19
N ASN A 45 -13.05 19.52 4.90
CA ASN A 45 -13.67 18.47 4.09
C ASN A 45 -13.09 18.47 2.67
N ASN A 46 -12.90 19.65 2.08
CA ASN A 46 -12.28 19.78 0.75
C ASN A 46 -10.80 19.39 0.77
N VAL A 47 -10.04 19.74 1.82
CA VAL A 47 -8.64 19.32 1.96
C VAL A 47 -8.57 17.80 2.03
N LEU A 48 -9.39 17.15 2.86
CA LEU A 48 -9.42 15.69 2.95
C LEU A 48 -9.83 15.03 1.62
N GLY A 49 -10.88 15.54 0.98
CA GLY A 49 -11.31 15.04 -0.33
C GLY A 49 -10.24 15.24 -1.41
N ASN A 50 -9.57 16.39 -1.43
CA ASN A 50 -8.46 16.66 -2.36
C ASN A 50 -7.25 15.76 -2.09
N SER A 51 -6.93 15.47 -0.82
CA SER A 51 -5.86 14.54 -0.46
C SER A 51 -6.13 13.12 -0.97
N LEU A 52 -7.38 12.63 -0.89
CA LEU A 52 -7.73 11.33 -1.45
C LEU A 52 -7.80 11.37 -2.99
N PHE A 53 -8.24 12.48 -3.58
CA PHE A 53 -8.21 12.68 -5.04
C PHE A 53 -6.77 12.65 -5.58
N PHE A 54 -5.80 13.16 -4.83
CA PHE A 54 -4.38 13.06 -5.20
C PHE A 54 -3.93 11.61 -5.35
N TYR A 55 -4.28 10.71 -4.43
CA TYR A 55 -3.94 9.29 -4.58
C TYR A 55 -4.65 8.63 -5.76
N ASP A 56 -5.84 9.08 -6.13
CA ASP A 56 -6.48 8.62 -7.36
C ASP A 56 -5.71 9.08 -8.60
N ALA A 57 -5.21 10.31 -8.59
CA ALA A 57 -4.32 10.79 -9.64
C ALA A 57 -3.01 10.00 -9.74
N GLN A 58 -2.65 9.20 -8.73
CA GLN A 58 -1.49 8.30 -8.73
C GLN A 58 -1.79 6.85 -9.16
N ARG A 59 -3.06 6.43 -9.31
CA ARG A 59 -3.39 5.01 -9.58
C ARG A 59 -2.80 4.49 -10.89
N ALA A 60 -2.14 3.34 -10.88
CA ALA A 60 -1.64 2.63 -12.05
C ALA A 60 -2.59 1.48 -12.44
N GLY A 61 -2.32 0.83 -13.56
CA GLY A 61 -3.05 -0.37 -13.98
C GLY A 61 -4.34 -0.06 -14.73
N LYS A 62 -5.30 -0.99 -14.66
CA LYS A 62 -6.64 -0.84 -15.21
C LYS A 62 -7.47 0.05 -14.30
N LEU A 63 -8.01 1.15 -14.83
CA LEU A 63 -8.85 2.08 -14.08
C LEU A 63 -10.34 1.69 -14.17
N PRO A 64 -11.15 2.01 -13.13
CA PRO A 64 -12.60 1.85 -13.19
C PRO A 64 -13.24 2.59 -14.38
N ALA A 65 -14.31 2.05 -14.95
CA ALA A 65 -14.98 2.67 -16.11
C ALA A 65 -15.49 4.10 -15.84
N ASN A 66 -15.88 4.40 -14.60
CA ASN A 66 -16.35 5.69 -14.13
C ASN A 66 -15.30 6.40 -13.23
N PHE A 67 -14.02 6.23 -13.53
CA PHE A 67 -12.95 6.77 -12.69
C PHE A 67 -13.00 8.31 -12.61
N ARG A 68 -13.03 8.87 -11.39
CA ARG A 68 -13.28 10.31 -11.19
C ARG A 68 -12.17 11.22 -11.73
N VAL A 69 -10.96 10.71 -11.94
CA VAL A 69 -9.85 11.48 -12.52
C VAL A 69 -9.81 11.27 -14.04
N GLN A 70 -10.65 12.02 -14.76
CA GLN A 70 -10.96 11.79 -16.18
C GLN A 70 -9.78 11.92 -17.15
N TRP A 71 -8.68 12.55 -16.75
CA TRP A 71 -7.48 12.70 -17.56
C TRP A 71 -6.45 11.57 -17.35
N ARG A 72 -6.71 10.66 -16.40
CA ARG A 72 -5.91 9.45 -16.19
C ARG A 72 -6.43 8.30 -17.06
N ASN A 73 -5.53 7.43 -17.48
CA ASN A 73 -5.78 6.32 -18.40
C ASN A 73 -5.27 5.00 -17.82
N ASP A 74 -5.76 3.90 -18.40
CA ASP A 74 -5.16 2.58 -18.18
C ASP A 74 -3.66 2.62 -18.53
N SER A 75 -2.83 2.06 -17.67
CA SER A 75 -1.37 2.14 -17.82
C SER A 75 -0.67 0.91 -17.26
N VAL A 76 0.55 0.64 -17.75
CA VAL A 76 1.49 -0.36 -17.19
C VAL A 76 0.90 -1.76 -16.91
N LEU A 77 -0.04 -2.20 -17.78
CA LEU A 77 -0.80 -3.46 -17.64
C LEU A 77 0.04 -4.75 -17.69
N GLN A 78 1.35 -4.63 -17.92
CA GLN A 78 2.30 -5.74 -18.05
C GLN A 78 3.29 -5.80 -16.89
N ASP A 79 3.19 -4.88 -15.92
CA ASP A 79 4.07 -4.84 -14.75
C ASP A 79 4.00 -6.17 -13.97
N GLY A 80 5.16 -6.73 -13.64
CA GLY A 80 5.27 -7.98 -12.88
C GLY A 80 5.32 -9.26 -13.73
N GLN A 81 5.08 -9.20 -15.04
CA GLN A 81 5.16 -10.39 -15.91
C GLN A 81 6.55 -11.04 -15.91
N ASP A 82 7.61 -10.26 -15.76
CA ASP A 82 8.99 -10.71 -15.66
C ASP A 82 9.26 -11.58 -14.42
N VAL A 83 8.44 -11.41 -13.38
CA VAL A 83 8.51 -12.17 -12.12
C VAL A 83 7.27 -13.02 -11.86
N LYS A 84 6.40 -13.17 -12.87
CA LYS A 84 5.16 -13.97 -12.87
C LYS A 84 4.14 -13.53 -11.80
N LEU A 85 4.04 -12.23 -11.58
CA LEU A 85 3.06 -11.59 -10.68
C LEU A 85 2.20 -10.60 -11.47
N ASP A 86 1.01 -10.27 -10.95
CA ASP A 86 0.18 -9.19 -11.50
C ASP A 86 0.39 -7.87 -10.76
N LEU A 87 1.49 -7.20 -11.07
CA LEU A 87 1.84 -5.93 -10.42
C LEU A 87 1.29 -4.73 -11.18
N SER A 88 0.29 -4.91 -12.04
CA SER A 88 -0.24 -3.85 -12.91
C SER A 88 -0.85 -2.68 -12.14
N SER A 89 -1.56 -2.97 -11.04
CA SER A 89 -2.23 -1.98 -10.17
C SER A 89 -1.25 -1.21 -9.27
N GLY A 90 -1.74 -0.63 -8.17
CA GLY A 90 -0.97 0.16 -7.21
C GLY A 90 -0.91 1.64 -7.56
N LEU A 91 -0.07 2.38 -6.82
CA LEU A 91 0.09 3.83 -6.97
C LEU A 91 1.49 4.15 -7.51
N PHE A 92 1.57 5.01 -8.53
CA PHE A 92 2.82 5.66 -8.88
C PHE A 92 3.34 6.48 -7.71
N ASP A 93 4.64 6.45 -7.52
CA ASP A 93 5.31 6.97 -6.34
C ASP A 93 5.21 8.51 -6.22
N ALA A 94 5.54 9.24 -7.29
CA ALA A 94 5.58 10.69 -7.29
C ALA A 94 5.17 11.26 -8.67
N GLY A 95 5.93 12.21 -9.22
CA GLY A 95 5.76 12.67 -10.61
C GLY A 95 6.43 11.77 -11.65
N ASN A 96 7.12 10.72 -11.19
CA ASN A 96 7.65 9.64 -12.02
C ASN A 96 6.58 8.55 -12.20
N MET A 97 6.94 7.48 -12.93
CA MET A 97 6.03 6.36 -13.21
C MET A 97 6.52 5.05 -12.58
N ILE A 98 7.37 5.10 -11.55
CA ILE A 98 7.79 3.91 -10.82
C ILE A 98 6.80 3.58 -9.69
N LYS A 99 6.83 2.34 -9.22
CA LYS A 99 6.14 1.89 -8.01
C LYS A 99 7.18 1.42 -7.03
N VAL A 100 7.20 1.97 -5.81
CA VAL A 100 8.23 1.67 -4.81
C VAL A 100 7.58 1.23 -3.50
N THR A 101 7.94 0.04 -3.03
CA THR A 101 7.27 -0.63 -1.91
C THR A 101 7.47 0.11 -0.59
N LEU A 102 8.65 0.68 -0.37
CA LEU A 102 9.00 1.35 0.89
C LEU A 102 8.11 2.59 1.17
N PRO A 103 8.07 3.62 0.29
CA PRO A 103 7.22 4.79 0.51
C PRO A 103 5.72 4.46 0.41
N LEU A 104 5.32 3.48 -0.41
CA LEU A 104 3.93 3.04 -0.45
C LEU A 104 3.48 2.43 0.88
N SER A 105 4.31 1.56 1.47
CA SER A 105 4.02 0.95 2.78
C SER A 105 3.90 2.01 3.88
N TRP A 106 4.81 2.98 3.90
CA TRP A 106 4.75 4.11 4.81
C TRP A 106 3.44 4.90 4.64
N THR A 107 3.10 5.25 3.40
CA THR A 107 1.89 6.01 3.05
C THR A 107 0.62 5.28 3.49
N MET A 108 0.48 4.00 3.13
CA MET A 108 -0.68 3.20 3.52
C MET A 108 -0.79 3.10 5.04
N SER A 109 0.31 2.78 5.73
CA SER A 109 0.34 2.70 7.19
C SER A 109 -0.14 4.00 7.86
N HIS A 110 0.28 5.16 7.35
CA HIS A 110 -0.08 6.46 7.93
C HIS A 110 -1.50 6.91 7.60
N ILE A 111 -2.02 6.63 6.41
CA ILE A 111 -3.43 6.87 6.09
C ILE A 111 -4.31 6.04 7.01
N MET A 112 -3.96 4.77 7.23
CA MET A 112 -4.72 3.88 8.12
C MET A 112 -4.58 4.28 9.59
N TRP A 113 -3.40 4.70 10.04
CA TRP A 113 -3.23 5.27 11.38
C TRP A 113 -4.11 6.51 11.58
N SER A 114 -4.15 7.42 10.61
CA SER A 114 -5.08 8.56 10.65
C SER A 114 -6.54 8.11 10.74
N ALA A 115 -6.93 7.12 9.94
CA ALA A 115 -8.31 6.60 9.91
C ALA A 115 -8.71 5.80 11.17
N THR A 116 -7.76 5.20 11.90
CA THR A 116 -8.04 4.51 13.18
C THR A 116 -8.10 5.46 14.37
N LEU A 117 -7.53 6.66 14.24
CA LEU A 117 -7.66 7.74 15.23
C LEU A 117 -8.89 8.63 14.95
N TYR A 118 -9.12 8.98 13.68
CA TYR A 118 -10.03 10.06 13.27
C TYR A 118 -11.12 9.60 12.29
N GLY A 119 -11.57 8.34 12.34
CA GLY A 119 -12.58 7.77 11.44
C GLY A 119 -13.85 8.61 11.25
N ARG A 120 -14.37 9.25 12.30
CA ARG A 120 -15.53 10.16 12.21
C ARG A 120 -15.31 11.33 11.23
N GLY A 121 -14.07 11.77 11.04
CA GLY A 121 -13.72 12.80 10.07
C GLY A 121 -13.97 12.35 8.63
N PHE A 122 -13.66 11.09 8.32
CA PHE A 122 -13.93 10.50 7.00
C PHE A 122 -15.42 10.28 6.75
N GLU A 123 -16.17 9.84 7.77
CA GLU A 123 -17.62 9.64 7.67
C GLU A 123 -18.36 10.97 7.49
N SER A 124 -18.08 11.97 8.34
CA SER A 124 -18.76 13.27 8.30
C SER A 124 -18.42 14.12 7.07
N SER A 125 -17.33 13.80 6.37
CA SER A 125 -16.94 14.43 5.11
C SER A 125 -17.34 13.61 3.87
N SER A 126 -18.05 12.49 4.06
CA SER A 126 -18.44 11.57 2.98
C SER A 126 -17.27 11.04 2.16
N GLN A 127 -16.11 10.85 2.79
CA GLN A 127 -14.86 10.42 2.13
C GLN A 127 -14.53 8.93 2.34
N THR A 128 -15.32 8.20 3.13
CA THR A 128 -15.01 6.80 3.48
C THR A 128 -14.91 5.87 2.27
N ALA A 129 -15.74 6.05 1.23
CA ALA A 129 -15.64 5.25 0.01
C ALA A 129 -14.30 5.47 -0.71
N TYR A 130 -13.85 6.72 -0.81
CA TYR A 130 -12.56 7.04 -1.42
C TYR A 130 -11.36 6.63 -0.57
N LEU A 131 -11.50 6.69 0.76
CA LEU A 131 -10.51 6.13 1.67
C LEU A 131 -10.34 4.62 1.40
N ASP A 132 -11.44 3.87 1.32
CA ASP A 132 -11.42 2.43 1.01
C ASP A 132 -10.75 2.16 -0.34
N GLU A 133 -11.11 2.89 -1.39
CA GLU A 133 -10.51 2.69 -2.71
C GLU A 133 -9.00 2.96 -2.74
N VAL A 134 -8.54 4.05 -2.10
CA VAL A 134 -7.09 4.36 -2.01
C VAL A 134 -6.35 3.26 -1.26
N LEU A 135 -6.88 2.86 -0.10
CA LEU A 135 -6.26 1.82 0.72
C LEU A 135 -6.22 0.48 0.01
N ARG A 136 -7.32 0.06 -0.62
CA ARG A 136 -7.40 -1.21 -1.36
C ARG A 136 -6.43 -1.23 -2.53
N ASN A 137 -6.31 -0.12 -3.25
CA ASN A 137 -5.38 -0.06 -4.38
C ASN A 137 -3.91 -0.24 -3.95
N GLY A 138 -3.50 0.40 -2.85
CA GLY A 138 -2.15 0.24 -2.30
C GLY A 138 -1.92 -1.11 -1.62
N LEU A 139 -2.86 -1.56 -0.77
CA LEU A 139 -2.71 -2.80 0.00
C LEU A 139 -2.80 -4.05 -0.86
N ASP A 140 -3.70 -4.09 -1.86
CA ASP A 140 -3.80 -5.23 -2.76
C ASP A 140 -2.54 -5.35 -3.63
N TRP A 141 -1.95 -4.22 -4.05
CA TRP A 141 -0.64 -4.23 -4.72
C TRP A 141 0.47 -4.74 -3.80
N LEU A 142 0.50 -4.33 -2.53
CA LEU A 142 1.46 -4.86 -1.55
C LEU A 142 1.25 -6.36 -1.29
N LEU A 143 0.00 -6.84 -1.28
CA LEU A 143 -0.31 -8.26 -1.13
C LEU A 143 0.26 -9.06 -2.31
N GLU A 144 0.11 -8.55 -3.53
CA GLU A 144 0.67 -9.19 -4.72
C GLU A 144 2.20 -9.10 -4.77
N ALA A 145 2.78 -7.93 -4.49
CA ALA A 145 4.23 -7.72 -4.42
C ALA A 145 4.91 -8.58 -3.34
N THR A 146 4.13 -9.08 -2.38
CA THR A 146 4.56 -9.99 -1.33
C THR A 146 3.88 -11.36 -1.41
N SER A 147 3.28 -11.77 -2.52
CA SER A 147 2.55 -13.05 -2.58
C SER A 147 3.47 -14.28 -2.49
N VAL A 148 4.74 -14.12 -2.87
CA VAL A 148 5.77 -15.14 -2.74
C VAL A 148 6.36 -15.10 -1.32
N ASN A 149 6.34 -16.24 -0.61
CA ASN A 149 6.78 -16.28 0.79
C ASN A 149 8.27 -15.97 0.99
N THR A 150 9.12 -16.23 -0.01
CA THR A 150 10.58 -16.13 0.08
C THR A 150 11.16 -14.90 -0.63
N SER A 151 10.32 -14.08 -1.27
CA SER A 151 10.77 -12.89 -1.99
C SER A 151 9.71 -11.81 -2.08
N ILE A 152 10.15 -10.55 -2.17
CA ILE A 152 9.29 -9.38 -2.23
C ILE A 152 9.76 -8.49 -3.37
N VAL A 153 8.82 -7.98 -4.16
CA VAL A 153 9.10 -6.91 -5.12
C VAL A 153 9.19 -5.58 -4.38
N VAL A 154 10.32 -4.90 -4.53
CA VAL A 154 10.62 -3.63 -3.85
C VAL A 154 10.49 -2.41 -4.75
N GLN A 155 10.56 -2.61 -6.07
CA GLN A 155 10.34 -1.57 -7.06
C GLN A 155 9.87 -2.18 -8.39
N VAL A 156 9.01 -1.48 -9.13
CA VAL A 156 8.70 -1.74 -10.54
C VAL A 156 8.96 -0.48 -11.35
N GLY A 157 9.71 -0.62 -12.44
CA GLY A 157 10.16 0.50 -13.28
C GLY A 157 11.49 1.08 -12.83
N THR A 158 12.13 1.87 -13.71
CA THR A 158 13.46 2.46 -13.49
C THR A 158 13.38 3.98 -13.47
N THR A 159 14.26 4.63 -12.72
CA THR A 159 14.45 6.10 -12.73
C THR A 159 15.46 6.54 -13.79
N GLN A 160 16.17 5.60 -14.42
CA GLN A 160 17.28 5.87 -15.34
C GLN A 160 16.83 6.17 -16.78
N ASP A 161 15.54 5.99 -17.10
CA ASP A 161 15.01 6.25 -18.44
C ASP A 161 14.77 7.75 -18.73
N ASN A 162 14.84 8.61 -17.70
CA ASN A 162 14.56 10.04 -17.76
C ASN A 162 13.24 10.36 -18.48
N TYR A 163 12.25 9.48 -18.37
CA TYR A 163 10.99 9.64 -19.06
C TYR A 163 10.19 10.84 -18.53
N TRP A 164 9.79 11.73 -19.45
CA TRP A 164 8.90 12.85 -19.18
C TRP A 164 7.68 12.77 -20.10
N GLY A 165 6.53 12.38 -19.54
CA GLY A 165 5.30 12.27 -20.30
C GLY A 165 4.12 11.73 -19.48
N GLY A 166 2.97 11.57 -20.14
CA GLY A 166 1.75 11.07 -19.53
C GLY A 166 1.66 9.54 -19.50
N ASP A 167 0.67 9.02 -18.79
CA ASP A 167 0.48 7.59 -18.51
C ASP A 167 0.23 6.69 -19.74
N LEU A 168 -0.10 7.27 -20.90
CA LEU A 168 -0.29 6.54 -22.17
C LEU A 168 1.01 6.16 -22.88
N SER A 169 2.14 6.75 -22.53
CA SER A 169 3.40 6.61 -23.29
C SER A 169 4.59 6.21 -22.42
N ILE A 170 4.32 5.61 -21.27
CA ILE A 170 5.33 5.07 -20.37
C ILE A 170 6.16 4.02 -21.12
N PRO A 171 7.51 4.05 -21.03
CA PRO A 171 8.37 3.03 -21.64
C PRO A 171 7.96 1.62 -21.22
N LYS A 172 7.94 0.69 -22.18
CA LYS A 172 7.50 -0.70 -21.95
C LYS A 172 8.45 -1.49 -21.04
N SER A 173 9.73 -1.15 -21.03
CA SER A 173 10.71 -1.82 -20.17
C SER A 173 10.54 -1.32 -18.74
N ARG A 174 9.93 -2.13 -17.88
CA ARG A 174 9.62 -1.80 -16.48
C ARG A 174 10.02 -2.98 -15.59
N PRO A 175 11.33 -3.11 -15.28
CA PRO A 175 11.82 -4.27 -14.53
C PRO A 175 11.26 -4.31 -13.11
N SER A 176 11.02 -5.52 -12.61
CA SER A 176 10.68 -5.79 -11.21
C SER A 176 11.94 -6.09 -10.40
N TYR A 177 12.21 -5.28 -9.38
CA TYR A 177 13.36 -5.45 -8.49
C TYR A 177 12.93 -6.18 -7.22
N ILE A 178 13.73 -7.16 -6.78
CA ILE A 178 13.34 -8.11 -5.73
C ILE A 178 14.39 -8.20 -4.62
N VAL A 179 13.92 -8.31 -3.38
CA VAL A 179 14.69 -8.85 -2.24
C VAL A 179 14.20 -10.26 -1.90
N SER A 180 15.08 -11.10 -1.37
CA SER A 180 14.78 -12.50 -1.01
C SER A 180 15.39 -12.89 0.33
N ALA A 181 15.18 -14.12 0.77
CA ALA A 181 15.83 -14.63 1.98
C ALA A 181 17.37 -14.62 1.88
N GLU A 182 17.92 -14.84 0.69
CA GLU A 182 19.36 -14.83 0.41
C GLU A 182 19.90 -13.42 0.14
N LYS A 183 19.02 -12.51 -0.28
CA LYS A 183 19.32 -11.09 -0.55
C LYS A 183 18.33 -10.21 0.21
N PRO A 184 18.47 -10.11 1.55
CA PRO A 184 17.44 -9.51 2.38
C PRO A 184 17.42 -7.98 2.28
N GLY A 185 16.22 -7.41 2.44
CA GLY A 185 15.94 -5.99 2.63
C GLY A 185 14.97 -5.79 3.80
N THR A 186 15.51 -5.81 5.02
CA THR A 186 14.76 -5.82 6.28
C THR A 186 13.86 -4.59 6.45
N ASP A 187 14.36 -3.42 6.05
CA ASP A 187 13.65 -2.14 6.04
C ASP A 187 12.33 -2.20 5.26
N VAL A 188 12.38 -2.71 4.01
CA VAL A 188 11.20 -2.80 3.15
C VAL A 188 10.24 -3.86 3.67
N VAL A 189 10.74 -5.05 4.00
CA VAL A 189 9.92 -6.17 4.51
C VAL A 189 9.17 -5.76 5.78
N ALA A 190 9.87 -5.12 6.74
CA ALA A 190 9.27 -4.65 7.98
C ALA A 190 8.25 -3.52 7.74
N SER A 191 8.52 -2.61 6.80
CA SER A 191 7.57 -1.53 6.46
C SER A 191 6.24 -2.08 5.93
N VAL A 192 6.29 -3.12 5.09
CA VAL A 192 5.06 -3.79 4.60
C VAL A 192 4.32 -4.47 5.75
N ALA A 193 5.05 -5.14 6.65
CA ALA A 193 4.44 -5.76 7.84
C ALA A 193 3.71 -4.73 8.71
N ALA A 194 4.31 -3.55 8.92
CA ALA A 194 3.68 -2.45 9.65
C ALA A 194 2.42 -1.91 8.96
N ALA A 195 2.45 -1.79 7.63
CA ALA A 195 1.29 -1.38 6.84
C ALA A 195 0.14 -2.38 6.99
N PHE A 196 0.41 -3.68 6.85
CA PHE A 196 -0.62 -4.70 7.00
C PHE A 196 -1.17 -4.82 8.43
N ALA A 197 -0.34 -4.64 9.46
CA ALA A 197 -0.81 -4.57 10.84
C ALA A 197 -1.74 -3.37 11.07
N ALA A 198 -1.41 -2.19 10.52
CA ALA A 198 -2.29 -1.03 10.54
C ALA A 198 -3.60 -1.27 9.77
N GLY A 199 -3.54 -2.03 8.67
CA GLY A 199 -4.71 -2.45 7.92
C GLY A 199 -5.61 -3.42 8.70
N TYR A 200 -5.03 -4.38 9.41
CA TYR A 200 -5.82 -5.22 10.33
C TYR A 200 -6.57 -4.36 11.35
N LEU A 201 -5.90 -3.41 12.02
CA LEU A 201 -6.54 -2.52 12.99
C LEU A 201 -7.75 -1.80 12.38
N LEU A 202 -7.57 -1.18 11.21
CA LEU A 202 -8.64 -0.45 10.53
C LEU A 202 -9.80 -1.36 10.10
N TYR A 203 -9.52 -2.41 9.32
CA TYR A 203 -10.56 -3.28 8.76
C TYR A 203 -11.20 -4.21 9.81
N SER A 204 -10.58 -4.44 10.97
CA SER A 204 -11.21 -5.13 12.11
C SER A 204 -12.12 -4.22 12.95
N GLY A 205 -12.10 -2.90 12.73
CA GLY A 205 -12.84 -1.93 13.55
C GLY A 205 -12.13 -1.54 14.84
N THR A 206 -10.83 -1.82 14.97
CA THR A 206 -10.03 -1.51 16.17
C THR A 206 -9.50 -0.08 16.10
N ALA A 207 -10.13 0.82 16.84
CA ALA A 207 -9.67 2.21 16.96
C ALA A 207 -8.41 2.31 17.86
N LEU A 208 -7.50 3.20 17.48
CA LEU A 208 -6.34 3.54 18.30
C LEU A 208 -6.68 4.66 19.29
N PRO A 209 -6.12 4.65 20.51
CA PRO A 209 -6.32 5.72 21.48
C PRO A 209 -5.67 7.03 21.04
N LEU A 210 -6.38 8.14 21.22
CA LEU A 210 -5.84 9.49 20.97
C LEU A 210 -4.89 9.98 22.09
N ARG A 211 -4.87 9.32 23.26
CA ARG A 211 -4.10 9.77 24.44
C ARG A 211 -3.49 8.60 25.21
N ALA A 212 -2.26 8.83 25.72
CA ALA A 212 -1.43 7.83 26.41
C ALA A 212 -2.00 7.30 27.74
N ASN A 213 -2.99 7.97 28.33
CA ASN A 213 -3.62 7.53 29.57
C ASN A 213 -4.66 6.42 29.36
N GLY A 214 -4.82 5.90 28.14
CA GLY A 214 -5.71 4.77 27.86
C GLY A 214 -7.20 5.11 27.89
N ASP A 215 -7.57 6.40 27.97
CA ASP A 215 -8.96 6.85 27.81
C ASP A 215 -9.38 6.70 26.33
N ASN A 216 -9.68 5.46 25.95
CA ASN A 216 -9.93 5.05 24.57
C ASN A 216 -11.38 5.35 24.11
N LYS A 217 -11.95 6.49 24.52
CA LYS A 217 -13.30 6.92 24.09
C LYS A 217 -13.29 8.04 23.04
N GLY A 218 -12.14 8.33 22.44
CA GLY A 218 -12.00 9.39 21.44
C GLY A 218 -11.69 8.91 20.02
N GLY A 219 -10.92 7.82 19.90
CA GLY A 219 -10.58 7.19 18.62
C GLY A 219 -11.81 6.66 17.92
N SER A 220 -11.78 6.60 16.60
CA SER A 220 -12.89 6.09 15.82
C SER A 220 -12.38 5.48 14.52
N VAL A 221 -13.07 4.44 14.06
CA VAL A 221 -12.90 3.81 12.75
C VAL A 221 -14.22 3.96 12.00
N PRO A 222 -14.22 4.29 10.70
CA PRO A 222 -15.45 4.30 9.91
C PRO A 222 -16.09 2.91 9.90
N SER A 223 -17.32 2.76 10.39
CA SER A 223 -17.90 1.42 10.58
C SER A 223 -18.11 0.68 9.26
N SER A 224 -18.35 1.42 8.17
CA SER A 224 -18.50 0.87 6.82
C SER A 224 -17.22 0.25 6.24
N LEU A 225 -16.05 0.49 6.84
CA LEU A 225 -14.80 -0.15 6.42
C LEU A 225 -14.63 -1.56 6.99
N GLN A 226 -15.41 -1.98 7.99
CA GLN A 226 -15.18 -3.26 8.63
C GLN A 226 -15.28 -4.44 7.63
N ASN A 227 -14.21 -5.24 7.58
CA ASN A 227 -14.09 -6.42 6.74
C ASN A 227 -13.19 -7.44 7.44
N VAL A 228 -13.80 -8.32 8.22
CA VAL A 228 -13.06 -9.29 9.06
C VAL A 228 -12.19 -10.23 8.22
N THR A 229 -12.69 -10.68 7.06
CA THR A 229 -11.94 -11.57 6.16
C THR A 229 -10.68 -10.89 5.63
N TYR A 230 -10.81 -9.66 5.11
CA TYR A 230 -9.68 -8.91 4.59
C TYR A 230 -8.70 -8.53 5.71
N ALA A 231 -9.22 -8.08 6.86
CA ALA A 231 -8.39 -7.81 8.04
C ALA A 231 -7.53 -9.03 8.40
N GLN A 232 -8.12 -10.24 8.43
CA GLN A 232 -7.39 -11.46 8.76
C GLN A 232 -6.34 -11.83 7.69
N THR A 233 -6.62 -11.59 6.41
CA THR A 233 -5.61 -11.73 5.34
C THR A 233 -4.41 -10.81 5.61
N LEU A 234 -4.66 -9.54 5.92
CA LEU A 234 -3.61 -8.57 6.22
C LEU A 234 -2.82 -8.98 7.47
N LEU A 235 -3.48 -9.38 8.56
CA LEU A 235 -2.80 -9.79 9.79
C LEU A 235 -1.90 -11.01 9.57
N THR A 236 -2.40 -12.02 8.87
CA THR A 236 -1.63 -13.24 8.55
C THR A 236 -0.36 -12.88 7.78
N ARG A 237 -0.48 -11.99 6.78
CA ARG A 237 0.67 -11.56 6.00
C ARG A 237 1.62 -10.67 6.81
N ALA A 238 1.10 -9.78 7.66
CA ALA A 238 1.89 -8.94 8.55
C ALA A 238 2.80 -9.78 9.48
N GLN A 239 2.24 -10.81 10.12
CA GLN A 239 2.98 -11.71 11.00
C GLN A 239 4.06 -12.48 10.24
N SER A 240 3.73 -13.01 9.05
CA SER A 240 4.69 -13.71 8.21
C SER A 240 5.85 -12.82 7.77
N LEU A 241 5.56 -11.58 7.33
CA LEU A 241 6.58 -10.62 6.90
C LEU A 241 7.44 -10.12 8.07
N TYR A 242 6.84 -9.89 9.24
CA TYR A 242 7.60 -9.51 10.42
C TYR A 242 8.57 -10.60 10.85
N ALA A 243 8.13 -11.86 10.89
CA ALA A 243 9.00 -12.99 11.17
C ALA A 243 10.13 -13.11 10.12
N PHE A 244 9.81 -12.89 8.84
CA PHE A 244 10.81 -12.85 7.77
C PHE A 244 11.85 -11.74 7.99
N ALA A 245 11.43 -10.53 8.37
CA ALA A 245 12.33 -9.42 8.64
C ALA A 245 13.21 -9.65 9.90
N GLN A 246 12.65 -10.26 10.95
CA GLN A 246 13.38 -10.60 12.18
C GLN A 246 14.43 -11.68 11.96
N THR A 247 14.16 -12.64 11.08
CA THR A 247 15.05 -13.80 10.85
C THR A 247 16.03 -13.60 9.69
N ALA A 248 15.94 -12.47 8.97
CA ALA A 248 16.86 -12.13 7.88
C ALA A 248 18.33 -12.13 8.35
N GLN A 249 19.22 -12.69 7.54
CA GLN A 249 20.65 -12.76 7.82
C GLN A 249 21.48 -12.33 6.58
N PRO A 250 22.19 -11.19 6.63
CA PRO A 250 22.13 -10.18 7.68
C PRO A 250 20.80 -9.41 7.64
N GLN A 251 20.41 -8.80 8.76
CA GLN A 251 19.43 -7.72 8.71
C GLN A 251 20.09 -6.47 8.12
N GLN A 252 19.50 -5.94 7.05
CA GLN A 252 20.11 -4.85 6.29
C GLN A 252 19.09 -4.07 5.46
N VAL A 253 19.53 -2.92 4.96
CA VAL A 253 18.74 -2.08 4.04
C VAL A 253 18.73 -2.64 2.62
N ALA A 254 17.59 -2.55 1.92
CA ALA A 254 17.37 -3.22 0.64
C ALA A 254 18.32 -2.78 -0.49
N GLN A 255 18.76 -1.52 -0.50
CA GLN A 255 19.61 -1.02 -1.59
C GLN A 255 21.00 -1.69 -1.64
N ARG A 256 21.45 -2.32 -0.55
CA ARG A 256 22.70 -3.11 -0.55
C ARG A 256 22.68 -4.28 -1.52
N VAL A 257 21.49 -4.84 -1.79
CA VAL A 257 21.29 -5.96 -2.70
C VAL A 257 20.49 -5.58 -3.95
N VAL A 258 19.81 -4.43 -3.92
CA VAL A 258 19.12 -3.81 -5.05
C VAL A 258 19.63 -2.37 -5.24
N PRO A 259 20.79 -2.16 -5.89
CA PRO A 259 21.40 -0.83 -6.03
C PRO A 259 20.53 0.19 -6.77
N ALA A 260 19.55 -0.25 -7.58
CA ALA A 260 18.61 0.65 -8.24
C ALA A 260 17.76 1.50 -7.26
N LEU A 261 17.67 1.08 -5.99
CA LEU A 261 17.02 1.86 -4.94
C LEU A 261 17.84 3.08 -4.49
N ASP A 262 19.15 3.14 -4.78
CA ASP A 262 19.98 4.30 -4.46
C ASP A 262 19.50 5.57 -5.18
N ASP A 263 18.92 5.41 -6.37
CA ASP A 263 18.40 6.50 -7.20
C ASP A 263 16.92 6.83 -6.92
N SER A 264 16.24 6.07 -6.06
CA SER A 264 14.83 6.27 -5.75
C SER A 264 14.61 6.53 -4.25
N TYR A 265 14.64 5.48 -3.44
CA TYR A 265 14.40 5.55 -2.00
C TYR A 265 15.46 4.75 -1.22
N PRO A 266 16.72 5.23 -1.14
CA PRO A 266 17.72 4.61 -0.29
C PRO A 266 17.30 4.75 1.17
N SER A 267 17.37 3.65 1.92
CA SER A 267 17.08 3.67 3.36
C SER A 267 18.35 3.89 4.17
N SER A 268 18.29 4.77 5.16
CA SER A 268 19.43 5.05 6.05
C SER A 268 19.65 3.97 7.12
N ASP A 269 18.58 3.32 7.58
CA ASP A 269 18.60 2.26 8.58
C ASP A 269 17.35 1.36 8.45
N TRP A 270 17.43 0.13 8.96
CA TRP A 270 16.35 -0.84 9.00
C TRP A 270 15.74 -1.04 10.40
N ARG A 271 16.47 -0.69 11.47
CA ARG A 271 16.05 -0.98 12.86
C ARG A 271 14.75 -0.30 13.24
N ASP A 272 14.59 0.97 12.87
CA ASP A 272 13.38 1.74 13.13
C ASP A 272 12.15 1.15 12.42
N LYS A 273 12.31 0.58 11.22
CA LYS A 273 11.23 -0.07 10.48
C LYS A 273 10.82 -1.36 11.18
N LEU A 274 11.79 -2.12 11.69
CA LEU A 274 11.53 -3.35 12.42
C LEU A 274 10.87 -3.08 13.78
N ALA A 275 11.31 -2.05 14.51
CA ALA A 275 10.65 -1.58 15.73
C ALA A 275 9.22 -1.09 15.45
N TYR A 276 9.01 -0.30 14.40
CA TYR A 276 7.68 0.19 14.02
C TYR A 276 6.73 -0.94 13.65
N ALA A 277 7.19 -1.94 12.89
CA ALA A 277 6.41 -3.13 12.55
C ALA A 277 6.00 -3.94 13.79
N GLY A 278 6.93 -4.14 14.71
CA GLY A 278 6.66 -4.84 15.97
C GLY A 278 5.66 -4.09 16.86
N ALA A 279 5.77 -2.75 16.94
CA ALA A 279 4.82 -1.92 17.67
C ALA A 279 3.41 -1.99 17.07
N MET A 280 3.29 -1.91 15.74
CA MET A 280 2.00 -2.02 15.05
C MET A 280 1.38 -3.42 15.20
N LEU A 281 2.18 -4.48 15.12
CA LEU A 281 1.70 -5.84 15.39
C LEU A 281 1.26 -6.03 16.83
N THR A 282 1.99 -5.46 17.79
CA THR A 282 1.61 -5.48 19.21
C THR A 282 0.24 -4.81 19.41
N LEU A 283 0.01 -3.66 18.78
CA LEU A 283 -1.29 -2.98 18.82
C LEU A 283 -2.39 -3.82 18.15
N ALA A 284 -2.07 -4.50 17.05
CA ALA A 284 -3.01 -5.36 16.33
C ALA A 284 -3.42 -6.61 17.11
N THR A 285 -2.48 -7.27 17.80
CA THR A 285 -2.73 -8.59 18.40
C THR A 285 -2.88 -8.59 19.91
N GLY A 286 -2.39 -7.54 20.60
CA GLY A 286 -2.22 -7.56 22.05
C GLY A 286 -1.18 -8.57 22.54
N ASP A 287 -0.31 -9.09 21.64
CA ASP A 287 0.67 -10.13 21.97
C ASP A 287 1.88 -9.55 22.73
N GLY A 288 2.00 -9.91 24.01
CA GLY A 288 3.10 -9.50 24.88
C GLY A 288 4.47 -10.03 24.45
N VAL A 289 4.54 -11.13 23.69
CA VAL A 289 5.81 -11.65 23.16
C VAL A 289 6.34 -10.72 22.08
N VAL A 290 5.49 -10.33 21.13
CA VAL A 290 5.85 -9.36 20.08
C VAL A 290 6.21 -8.01 20.70
N ALA A 291 5.49 -7.59 21.75
CA ALA A 291 5.79 -6.36 22.49
C ALA A 291 7.21 -6.40 23.07
N ASN A 292 7.55 -7.48 23.79
CA ASN A 292 8.87 -7.63 24.41
C ASN A 292 10.00 -7.72 23.37
N GLN A 293 9.78 -8.42 22.25
CA GLN A 293 10.75 -8.47 21.14
C GLN A 293 10.98 -7.08 20.54
N THR A 294 9.91 -6.29 20.38
CA THR A 294 10.00 -4.92 19.85
C THR A 294 10.86 -4.02 20.72
N LEU A 295 10.76 -4.14 22.05
CA LEU A 295 11.54 -3.35 23.01
C LEU A 295 13.03 -3.71 23.06
N GLN A 296 13.43 -4.84 22.47
CA GLN A 296 14.82 -5.33 22.44
C GLN A 296 15.56 -4.99 21.14
N GLN A 297 14.87 -4.42 20.15
CA GLN A 297 15.43 -3.96 18.86
C GLN A 297 16.13 -2.62 19.02
#